data_AF-T0HK83-F1
#
_entry.id   AF-T0HK83-F1
#
_cell.length_a   1.000
_cell.length_b   1.000
_cell.length_c   1.000
_cell.angle_alpha   90.00
_cell.angle_beta   90.00
_cell.angle_gamma   90.00
#
_symmetry.space_group_name_H-M   'P 1'
#
loop_
_entity.id
_entity.type
_entity.pdbx_description
1 polymer ?
#
loop_
_entity_poly.entity_id
_entity_poly.type
_entity_poly.pdbx_seq_one_letter_code
_entity_poly.pdbx_strand_id
1 'polypeptide(L)' 'MTRVVTEALRECYARIERNKRKASVAELLAIADRAAVHVKRSYIEHGELLYDENGLPK' A
#
# COMPACT_ATOMS: atom_id res chain seq x y z
N MET A 1 7.37 2.97 38.86
CA MET A 1 6.27 2.68 37.90
C MET A 1 5.35 1.64 38.55
N THR A 2 4.08 1.97 38.78
CA THR A 2 3.14 1.11 39.52
C THR A 2 2.65 -0.06 38.67
N ARG A 3 2.42 -1.23 39.27
CA ARG A 3 2.00 -2.47 38.59
C ARG A 3 0.77 -2.28 37.68
N VAL A 4 -0.17 -1.44 38.13
CA VAL A 4 -1.40 -1.11 37.40
C VAL A 4 -1.10 -0.44 36.06
N VAL A 5 -0.12 0.46 36.01
CA VAL A 5 0.26 1.17 34.77
C VAL A 5 0.90 0.19 33.79
N THR A 6 1.72 -0.75 34.27
CA THR A 6 2.32 -1.77 33.39
C THR A 6 1.30 -2.76 32.83
N GLU A 7 0.28 -3.12 33.61
CA GLU A 7 -0.82 -3.98 33.13
C GLU A 7 -1.67 -3.26 32.08
N ALA A 8 -2.03 -1.99 32.33
CA ALA A 8 -2.79 -1.17 31.37
C ALA A 8 -2.04 -0.98 30.03
N LEU A 9 -0.73 -0.74 30.09
CA LEU A 9 0.09 -0.60 28.88
C LEU A 9 0.18 -1.91 28.09
N ARG A 10 0.33 -3.06 28.77
CA ARG A 10 0.34 -4.38 28.12
C ARG A 10 -0.98 -4.70 27.45
N GLU A 11 -2.09 -4.39 28.11
CA GLU A 11 -3.43 -4.63 27.60
C GLU A 11 -3.72 -3.75 26.36
N CYS A 12 -3.32 -2.48 26.43
CA CYS A 12 -3.44 -1.56 25.31
C CYS A 12 -2.58 -2.00 24.11
N TYR A 13 -1.35 -2.44 24.36
CA TYR A 13 -0.46 -2.98 23.34
C TYR A 13 -1.04 -4.25 22.69
N ALA A 14 -1.52 -5.21 23.49
CA ALA A 14 -2.14 -6.43 22.98
C ALA A 14 -3.37 -6.13 22.10
N ARG A 15 -4.16 -5.10 22.44
CA ARG A 15 -5.30 -4.66 21.64
C ARG A 15 -4.85 -4.08 20.29
N ILE A 16 -3.78 -3.28 20.28
CA ILE A 16 -3.21 -2.73 19.03
C ILE A 16 -2.66 -3.84 18.15
N GLU A 17 -1.91 -4.78 18.72
CA GLU A 17 -1.33 -5.91 17.96
C GLU A 17 -2.40 -6.84 17.38
N ARG A 18 -3.51 -7.08 18.10
CA ARG A 18 -4.66 -7.81 17.53
C ARG A 18 -5.29 -7.11 16.33
N ASN A 19 -5.24 -5.78 16.31
CA ASN A 19 -5.77 -4.95 15.22
C ASN A 19 -4.76 -4.75 14.08
N LYS A 20 -3.46 -4.99 14.32
CA LYS A 20 -2.41 -5.11 13.30
C LYS A 20 -2.50 -6.42 12.50
N ARG A 21 -3.71 -6.91 12.23
CA ARG A 21 -3.86 -7.97 11.23
C ARG A 21 -3.33 -7.42 9.91
N LYS A 22 -2.37 -8.12 9.31
CA LYS A 22 -1.97 -7.86 7.93
C LYS A 22 -3.25 -7.93 7.10
N ALA A 23 -3.49 -6.94 6.24
CA ALA A 23 -4.61 -6.98 5.32
C ALA A 23 -4.61 -8.33 4.60
N SER A 24 -5.74 -8.99 4.59
CA SER A 24 -5.89 -10.23 3.83
C SER A 24 -5.57 -9.96 2.36
N VAL A 25 -5.11 -10.99 1.65
CA VAL A 25 -4.88 -10.88 0.20
C VAL A 25 -6.14 -10.41 -0.51
N ALA A 26 -7.32 -10.83 -0.05
CA ALA A 26 -8.61 -10.39 -0.57
C ALA A 26 -8.85 -8.88 -0.41
N GLU A 27 -8.51 -8.30 0.76
CA GLU A 27 -8.62 -6.86 0.99
C GLU A 27 -7.64 -6.07 0.11
N LEU A 28 -6.42 -6.57 -0.05
CA LEU A 28 -5.42 -5.96 -0.93
C LEU A 28 -5.88 -5.97 -2.39
N LEU A 29 -6.42 -7.08 -2.87
CA LEU A 29 -6.98 -7.18 -4.23
C LEU A 29 -8.18 -6.27 -4.42
N ALA A 30 -9.09 -6.19 -3.45
CA ALA A 30 -10.24 -5.29 -3.51
C ALA A 30 -9.81 -3.80 -3.58
N ILE A 31 -8.70 -3.41 -2.94
CA ILE A 31 -8.12 -2.08 -3.09
C ILE A 31 -7.56 -1.89 -4.51
N ALA A 32 -6.83 -2.87 -5.02
CA ALA A 32 -6.25 -2.83 -6.36
C ALA A 32 -7.33 -2.67 -7.45
N ASP A 33 -8.42 -3.42 -7.36
CA ASP A 33 -9.55 -3.32 -8.31
C ASP A 33 -10.18 -1.93 -8.29
N ARG A 34 -10.42 -1.36 -7.09
CA ARG A 34 -10.94 0.01 -6.96
C ARG A 34 -9.99 1.04 -7.56
N ALA A 35 -8.68 0.89 -7.33
CA ALA A 35 -7.68 1.80 -7.87
C ALA A 35 -7.59 1.70 -9.40
N ALA A 36 -7.67 0.47 -9.95
CA ALA A 36 -7.57 0.22 -11.39
C ALA A 36 -8.65 0.94 -12.21
N VAL A 37 -9.87 1.10 -11.66
CA VAL A 37 -10.96 1.86 -12.30
C VAL A 37 -10.59 3.32 -12.57
N HIS A 38 -9.71 3.91 -11.74
CA HIS A 38 -9.30 5.31 -11.86
C HIS A 38 -8.08 5.51 -12.77
N VAL A 39 -7.41 4.43 -13.18
CA VAL A 39 -6.28 4.50 -14.11
C VAL A 39 -6.82 4.68 -15.53
N LYS A 40 -6.90 5.92 -16.00
CA LYS A 40 -7.13 6.22 -17.42
C LYS A 40 -5.93 5.70 -18.22
N ARG A 41 -6.09 4.57 -18.90
CA ARG A 41 -5.13 4.05 -19.89
C ARG A 41 -5.07 4.99 -21.10
N SER A 42 -4.30 6.06 -21.02
CA SER A 42 -3.51 6.44 -22.18
C SER A 42 -2.28 5.55 -22.11
N TYR A 43 -2.35 4.40 -22.78
CA TYR A 43 -1.16 3.59 -22.99
C TYR A 43 -0.23 4.42 -23.86
N ILE A 44 0.75 5.07 -23.22
CA ILE A 44 1.85 5.72 -23.93
C ILE A 44 2.73 4.57 -24.41
N GLU A 45 3.00 4.52 -25.72
CA GLU A 45 3.93 3.54 -26.26
C GLU A 45 5.25 3.67 -25.49
N HIS A 46 5.72 2.56 -24.89
CA HIS A 46 6.93 2.57 -24.09
C HIS A 46 8.15 3.14 -24.84
N GLY A 47 8.15 3.06 -26.18
CA GLY A 47 9.16 3.67 -27.04
C GLY A 47 9.28 5.19 -26.88
N GLU A 48 8.17 5.90 -26.67
CA GLU A 48 8.15 7.37 -26.50
C GLU A 48 8.76 7.82 -25.14
N LEU A 49 8.82 6.92 -24.17
CA LEU A 49 9.44 7.15 -22.86
C LEU A 49 10.94 6.89 -22.87
N LEU A 50 11.40 5.99 -23.74
CA LEU A 50 12.79 5.54 -23.78
C LEU A 50 13.65 6.34 -24.76
N TYR A 51 13.08 6.78 -25.88
CA TYR A 51 13.81 7.47 -26.93
C TYR A 51 13.23 8.85 -27.22
N ASP A 52 14.09 9.78 -27.61
CA ASP A 52 13.69 11.08 -28.16
C ASP A 52 13.29 10.98 -29.64
N GLU A 53 12.91 12.12 -30.24
CA GLU A 53 12.54 12.20 -31.66
C GLU A 53 13.67 11.81 -32.63
N ASN A 54 14.91 11.73 -32.13
CA ASN A 54 16.09 11.31 -32.90
C ASN A 54 16.46 9.83 -32.66
N GLY A 55 15.67 9.10 -31.86
CA GLY A 55 15.95 7.71 -31.51
C GLY A 55 17.08 7.55 -30.49
N LEU A 56 17.50 8.63 -29.82
CA LEU A 56 18.51 8.58 -28.77
C LEU A 56 17.84 8.27 -27.43
N PRO A 57 18.47 7.45 -26.56
CA PRO A 57 17.98 7.25 -25.21
C PRO A 57 17.87 8.59 -24.48
N LYS A 58 16.71 8.85 -23.85
CA LYS A 58 16.55 9.98 -22.94
C LYS A 58 17.44 9.86 -21.71
#